data_AF-X8AP68-F1
#
_entry.id   AF-X8AP68-F1
#
_cell.length_a   1.000
_cell.length_b   1.000
_cell.length_c   1.000
_cell.angle_alpha   90.00
_cell.angle_beta   90.00
_cell.angle_gamma   90.00
#
_symmetry.space_group_name_H-M   'P 1'
#
loop_
_entity.id
_entity.type
_entity.pdbx_description
1 polymer ?
#
loop_
_entity_poly.entity_id
_entity_poly.type
_entity_poly.pdbx_seq_one_letter_code
_entity_poly.pdbx_strand_id
1 'polypeptide(L)'
;MTKADADLDRLLAVVAEERASAERLNRALEQALFTAQARVRAVSDYIDTRRGSIGPQARTRLAEANRQLQAAHDKRCTDVNEAIAHANAAATLADQAQSLANADVESAQQAYAGRYSGGSDLGAMMGGIIIGDLLGGAMRGGFGGFGGGWGGWGGGWDGGWSPTSFGGSSGPSDDGFMGGGGRF
;
A
#
# COMPACT_ATOMS: atom_id res chain seq x y z
N MET A 1 -9.56 -23.00 -59.53
CA MET A 1 -10.07 -22.26 -58.35
C MET A 1 -9.28 -22.69 -57.13
N THR A 2 -8.01 -22.30 -57.03
CA THR A 2 -7.11 -22.88 -55.99
C THR A 2 -6.05 -21.90 -55.50
N LYS A 3 -5.53 -21.02 -56.36
CA LYS A 3 -4.49 -20.06 -55.97
C LYS A 3 -5.04 -18.82 -55.24
N ALA A 4 -6.13 -18.25 -55.74
CA ALA A 4 -6.78 -17.09 -55.12
C ALA A 4 -7.37 -17.43 -53.73
N ASP A 5 -7.95 -18.62 -53.58
CA ASP A 5 -8.49 -19.10 -52.31
C ASP A 5 -7.36 -19.36 -51.29
N ALA A 6 -6.26 -20.00 -51.73
CA ALA A 6 -5.11 -20.24 -50.86
C ALA A 6 -4.39 -18.95 -50.41
N ASP A 7 -4.35 -17.91 -51.25
CA ASP A 7 -3.79 -16.61 -50.87
C ASP A 7 -4.72 -15.84 -49.90
N LEU A 8 -6.04 -15.93 -50.08
CA LEU A 8 -7.02 -15.39 -49.13
C LEU A 8 -6.92 -16.08 -47.77
N ASP A 9 -6.88 -17.41 -47.74
CA ASP A 9 -6.74 -18.19 -46.51
C ASP A 9 -5.43 -17.86 -45.78
N ARG A 10 -4.33 -17.66 -46.50
CA ARG A 10 -3.05 -17.22 -45.93
C ARG A 10 -3.18 -15.84 -45.28
N LEU A 11 -3.84 -14.89 -45.95
CA LEU A 11 -4.04 -13.54 -45.40
C LEU A 11 -4.96 -13.57 -44.16
N LEU A 12 -6.03 -14.37 -44.20
CA LEU A 12 -6.93 -14.55 -43.06
C LEU A 12 -6.19 -15.17 -41.85
N ALA A 13 -5.31 -16.15 -42.09
CA ALA A 13 -4.49 -16.74 -41.04
C ALA A 13 -3.53 -15.73 -40.40
N VAL A 14 -2.88 -14.87 -41.20
CA VAL A 14 -1.99 -13.81 -40.68
C VAL A 14 -2.78 -12.81 -39.83
N VAL A 15 -3.93 -12.34 -40.32
CA VAL A 15 -4.77 -11.38 -39.57
C VAL A 15 -5.32 -12.01 -38.28
N ALA A 16 -5.67 -13.29 -38.31
CA ALA A 16 -6.13 -14.01 -37.12
C ALA A 16 -5.02 -14.12 -36.05
N GLU A 17 -3.80 -14.44 -36.45
CA GLU A 17 -2.65 -14.48 -35.53
C GLU A 17 -2.33 -13.10 -34.95
N GLU A 18 -2.35 -12.05 -35.77
CA GLU A 18 -2.14 -10.67 -35.32
C GLU A 18 -3.19 -10.27 -34.26
N ARG A 19 -4.47 -10.55 -34.50
CA ARG A 19 -5.54 -10.30 -33.53
C ARG A 19 -5.34 -11.07 -32.23
N ALA A 20 -5.02 -12.36 -32.31
CA ALA A 20 -4.76 -13.19 -31.12
C ALA A 20 -3.53 -12.70 -30.34
N SER A 21 -2.52 -12.14 -31.01
CA SER A 21 -1.36 -11.52 -30.37
C SER A 21 -1.73 -10.22 -29.64
N ALA A 22 -2.54 -9.36 -30.26
CA ALA A 22 -2.99 -8.10 -29.69
C ALA A 22 -3.88 -8.34 -28.46
N GLU A 23 -4.78 -9.32 -28.50
CA GLU A 23 -5.61 -9.71 -27.35
C GLU A 23 -4.78 -10.23 -26.16
N ARG A 24 -3.71 -10.98 -26.43
CA ARG A 24 -2.77 -11.41 -25.38
C ARG A 24 -2.06 -10.22 -24.74
N LEU A 25 -1.59 -9.27 -25.54
CA LEU A 25 -0.93 -8.06 -25.04
C LEU A 25 -1.88 -7.17 -24.24
N ASN A 26 -3.12 -6.98 -24.70
CA ASN A 26 -4.12 -6.19 -23.96
C ASN A 26 -4.44 -6.80 -22.60
N ARG A 27 -4.58 -8.13 -22.50
CA ARG A 27 -4.76 -8.82 -21.22
C ARG A 27 -3.56 -8.62 -20.28
N ALA A 28 -2.33 -8.69 -20.82
CA ALA A 28 -1.13 -8.43 -20.05
C ALA A 28 -1.09 -6.98 -19.53
N LEU A 29 -1.51 -6.01 -20.35
CA LEU A 29 -1.61 -4.61 -19.95
C LEU A 29 -2.63 -4.39 -18.84
N GLU A 30 -3.83 -4.97 -18.95
CA GLU A 30 -4.85 -4.87 -17.90
C GLU A 30 -4.33 -5.40 -16.56
N GLN A 31 -3.66 -6.55 -16.58
CA GLN A 31 -3.05 -7.13 -15.38
C GLN A 31 -1.94 -6.25 -14.80
N ALA A 32 -1.08 -5.68 -15.65
CA ALA A 32 -0.01 -4.78 -15.23
C ALA A 32 -0.56 -3.49 -14.62
N LEU A 33 -1.56 -2.87 -15.26
CA LEU A 33 -2.23 -1.67 -14.75
C LEU A 33 -2.92 -1.94 -13.42
N PHE A 34 -3.67 -3.03 -13.30
CA PHE A 34 -4.34 -3.41 -12.06
C PHE A 34 -3.33 -3.57 -10.91
N THR A 35 -2.22 -4.28 -11.17
CA THR A 35 -1.16 -4.49 -10.18
C THR A 35 -0.50 -3.17 -9.77
N ALA A 36 -0.18 -2.31 -10.73
CA ALA A 36 0.44 -1.01 -10.47
C ALA A 36 -0.49 -0.08 -9.67
N GLN A 37 -1.77 0.01 -10.07
CA GLN A 37 -2.79 0.79 -9.36
C GLN A 37 -2.94 0.34 -7.91
N ALA A 38 -3.06 -0.97 -7.68
CA ALA A 38 -3.20 -1.52 -6.34
C ALA A 38 -2.00 -1.16 -5.44
N ARG A 39 -0.78 -1.30 -5.97
CA ARG A 39 0.45 -0.97 -5.22
C ARG A 39 0.55 0.52 -4.94
N VAL A 40 0.38 1.37 -5.94
CA VAL A 40 0.44 2.84 -5.77
C VAL A 40 -0.58 3.30 -4.73
N ARG A 41 -1.79 2.77 -4.76
CA ARG A 41 -2.84 3.11 -3.79
C ARG A 41 -2.47 2.65 -2.39
N ALA A 42 -2.05 1.40 -2.21
CA ALA A 42 -1.65 0.85 -0.92
C ALA A 42 -0.50 1.66 -0.28
N VAL A 43 0.50 2.06 -1.06
CA VAL A 43 1.61 2.89 -0.60
C VAL A 43 1.14 4.30 -0.24
N SER A 44 0.25 4.89 -1.05
CA SER A 44 -0.35 6.19 -0.74
C SER A 44 -1.06 6.16 0.62
N ASP A 45 -1.92 5.17 0.85
CA ASP A 45 -2.67 5.02 2.09
C ASP A 45 -1.72 4.80 3.29
N TYR A 46 -0.67 3.99 3.10
CA TYR A 46 0.37 3.78 4.12
C TYR A 46 1.09 5.08 4.49
N ILE A 47 1.47 5.89 3.48
CA ILE A 47 2.14 7.17 3.67
C ILE A 47 1.21 8.18 4.35
N ASP A 48 -0.05 8.23 3.92
CA ASP A 48 -1.03 9.19 4.42
C ASP A 48 -1.38 8.98 5.89
N THR A 49 -1.46 7.72 6.34
CA THR A 49 -1.70 7.38 7.75
C THR A 49 -0.50 7.67 8.66
N ARG A 50 0.71 7.86 8.10
CA ARG A 50 1.98 8.00 8.84
C ARG A 50 2.79 9.23 8.41
N ARG A 51 2.10 10.29 7.99
CA ARG A 51 2.71 11.54 7.49
C ARG A 51 3.72 12.19 8.43
N GLY A 52 3.67 11.94 9.74
CA GLY A 52 4.63 12.49 10.70
C GLY A 52 5.98 11.77 10.71
N SER A 53 6.01 10.48 10.35
CA SER A 53 7.21 9.64 10.45
C SER A 53 7.89 9.40 9.11
N ILE A 54 7.19 9.63 7.99
CA ILE A 54 7.67 9.31 6.65
C ILE A 54 8.32 10.53 5.98
N GLY A 55 9.55 10.33 5.50
CA GLY A 55 10.41 11.34 4.91
C GLY A 55 10.04 11.73 3.48
N PRO A 56 10.71 12.77 2.93
CA PRO A 56 10.43 13.30 1.60
C PRO A 56 10.81 12.34 0.46
N GLN A 57 11.81 11.46 0.67
CA GLN A 57 12.26 10.54 -0.39
C GLN A 57 11.17 9.52 -0.77
N ALA A 58 10.51 8.91 0.21
CA ALA A 58 9.40 7.99 -0.03
C ALA A 58 8.26 8.67 -0.81
N ARG A 59 7.94 9.92 -0.46
CA ARG A 59 6.89 10.72 -1.14
C ARG A 59 7.27 11.05 -2.56
N THR A 60 8.53 11.42 -2.82
CA THR A 60 9.02 11.67 -4.18
C THR A 60 8.92 10.42 -5.05
N ARG A 61 9.29 9.25 -4.52
CA ARG A 61 9.17 7.97 -5.25
C ARG A 61 7.71 7.63 -5.55
N LEU A 62 6.79 7.87 -4.61
CA LEU A 62 5.35 7.70 -4.85
C LEU A 62 4.84 8.66 -5.93
N ALA A 63 5.31 9.91 -5.96
CA ALA A 63 4.94 10.87 -7.00
C ALA A 63 5.45 10.42 -8.38
N GLU A 64 6.66 9.86 -8.46
CA GLU A 64 7.18 9.26 -9.70
C GLU A 64 6.38 8.03 -10.13
N ALA A 65 5.99 7.16 -9.19
CA ALA A 65 5.14 6.01 -9.47
C ALA A 65 3.80 6.43 -10.09
N ASN A 66 3.17 7.47 -9.53
CA ASN A 66 1.93 8.05 -10.08
C ASN A 66 2.13 8.62 -11.49
N ARG A 67 3.24 9.33 -11.75
CA ARG A 67 3.56 9.83 -13.10
C ARG A 67 3.69 8.70 -14.12
N GLN A 68 4.36 7.61 -13.76
CA GLN A 68 4.50 6.44 -14.63
C GLN A 68 3.17 5.73 -14.86
N LEU A 69 2.33 5.64 -13.83
CA LEU A 69 1.00 5.04 -13.96
C LEU A 69 0.11 5.85 -14.92
N GLN A 70 0.17 7.18 -14.84
CA GLN A 70 -0.53 8.04 -15.78
C GLN A 70 -0.02 7.86 -17.21
N ALA A 71 1.31 7.82 -17.41
CA ALA A 71 1.91 7.56 -18.72
C ALA A 71 1.48 6.20 -19.31
N ALA A 72 1.32 5.18 -18.47
CA ALA A 72 0.79 3.88 -18.88
C ALA A 72 -0.66 3.98 -19.39
N HIS A 73 -1.50 4.78 -18.73
CA HIS A 73 -2.87 5.03 -19.16
C HIS A 73 -2.93 5.79 -20.49
N ASP A 74 -2.10 6.81 -20.65
CA ASP A 74 -2.07 7.64 -21.86
C ASP A 74 -1.62 6.82 -23.08
N LYS A 75 -0.66 5.90 -22.89
CA LYS A 75 -0.14 5.04 -23.96
C LYS A 75 -0.98 3.80 -24.25
N ARG A 76 -1.95 3.45 -23.41
CA ARG A 76 -2.78 2.24 -23.56
C ARG A 76 -3.38 2.06 -24.96
N CYS A 77 -3.79 3.14 -25.60
CA CYS A 77 -4.45 3.11 -26.91
C CYS A 77 -3.50 3.33 -28.10
N THR A 78 -2.26 3.80 -27.86
CA THR A 78 -1.29 4.13 -28.91
C THR A 78 -0.14 3.14 -28.99
N ASP A 79 0.37 2.68 -27.84
CA ASP A 79 1.44 1.69 -27.73
C ASP A 79 1.26 0.85 -26.46
N VAL A 80 0.72 -0.35 -26.65
CA VAL A 80 0.46 -1.31 -25.55
C VAL A 80 1.75 -1.79 -24.88
N ASN A 81 2.85 -1.93 -25.63
CA ASN A 81 4.11 -2.40 -25.06
C ASN A 81 4.74 -1.33 -24.16
N GLU A 82 4.76 -0.08 -24.62
CA GLU A 82 5.20 1.03 -23.78
C GLU A 82 4.29 1.21 -22.57
N ALA A 83 2.97 1.06 -22.72
CA ALA A 83 2.03 1.12 -21.61
C ALA A 83 2.33 0.06 -20.54
N ILE A 84 2.63 -1.18 -20.94
CA ILE A 84 3.04 -2.26 -20.02
C ILE A 84 4.34 -1.88 -19.30
N ALA A 85 5.32 -1.35 -20.03
CA ALA A 85 6.60 -0.93 -19.45
C ALA A 85 6.42 0.16 -18.40
N HIS A 86 5.59 1.18 -18.68
CA HIS A 86 5.26 2.25 -17.73
C HIS A 86 4.50 1.71 -16.50
N ALA A 87 3.56 0.79 -16.67
CA ALA A 87 2.84 0.17 -15.55
C ALA A 87 3.78 -0.62 -14.63
N ASN A 88 4.69 -1.41 -15.20
CA ASN A 88 5.70 -2.15 -14.43
C ASN A 88 6.69 -1.22 -13.72
N ALA A 89 7.09 -0.11 -14.37
CA ALA A 89 7.93 0.92 -13.75
C ALA A 89 7.21 1.60 -12.58
N ALA A 90 5.91 1.89 -12.71
CA ALA A 90 5.09 2.43 -11.62
C ALA A 90 5.04 1.48 -10.42
N ALA A 91 4.81 0.18 -10.64
CA ALA A 91 4.83 -0.84 -9.59
C ALA A 91 6.19 -0.89 -8.87
N THR A 92 7.29 -0.86 -9.63
CA THR A 92 8.65 -0.88 -9.07
C THR A 92 8.95 0.36 -8.22
N LEU A 93 8.53 1.55 -8.68
CA LEU A 93 8.69 2.79 -7.92
C LEU A 93 7.84 2.80 -6.64
N ALA A 94 6.64 2.21 -6.69
CA ALA A 94 5.79 2.04 -5.52
C ALA A 94 6.47 1.13 -4.47
N ASP A 95 7.08 0.02 -4.88
CA ASP A 95 7.83 -0.86 -3.97
C ASP A 95 9.02 -0.15 -3.31
N GLN A 96 9.74 0.68 -4.08
CA GLN A 96 10.82 1.50 -3.55
C GLN A 96 10.30 2.53 -2.54
N ALA A 97 9.17 3.17 -2.83
CA ALA A 97 8.52 4.11 -1.93
C ALA A 97 8.08 3.43 -0.62
N GLN A 98 7.51 2.23 -0.69
CA GLN A 98 7.14 1.43 0.49
C GLN A 98 8.37 1.09 1.34
N SER A 99 9.45 0.66 0.71
CA SER A 99 10.69 0.27 1.40
C SER A 99 11.29 1.45 2.16
N LEU A 100 11.34 2.62 1.52
CA LEU A 100 11.79 3.87 2.16
C LEU A 100 10.84 4.26 3.32
N ALA A 101 9.53 4.20 3.10
CA ALA A 101 8.55 4.53 4.13
C ALA A 101 8.64 3.62 5.35
N ASN A 102 8.90 2.32 5.17
CA ASN A 102 9.12 1.39 6.27
C ASN A 102 10.38 1.74 7.07
N ALA A 103 11.50 2.00 6.39
CA ALA A 103 12.75 2.41 7.03
C ALA A 103 12.59 3.72 7.83
N ASP A 104 11.84 4.67 7.28
CA ASP A 104 11.54 5.93 7.96
C ASP A 104 10.74 5.69 9.26
N VAL A 105 9.73 4.81 9.22
CA VAL A 105 8.93 4.45 10.40
C VAL A 105 9.78 3.73 11.47
N GLU A 106 10.64 2.79 11.07
CA GLU A 106 11.56 2.11 11.99
C GLU A 106 12.51 3.10 12.66
N SER A 107 13.08 4.03 11.89
CA SER A 107 13.97 5.07 12.42
C SER A 107 13.26 6.00 13.40
N ALA A 108 12.01 6.38 13.11
CA ALA A 108 11.21 7.22 13.98
C ALA A 108 10.89 6.49 15.30
N GLN A 109 10.53 5.20 15.23
CA GLN A 109 10.28 4.38 16.43
C GLN A 109 11.50 4.28 17.33
N GLN A 110 12.69 4.06 16.76
CA GLN A 110 13.95 4.00 17.51
C GLN A 110 14.28 5.34 18.19
N ALA A 111 14.05 6.47 17.50
CA ALA A 111 14.25 7.80 18.08
C ALA A 111 13.31 8.08 19.27
N TYR A 112 12.06 7.62 19.21
CA TYR A 112 11.12 7.72 20.33
C TYR A 112 11.49 6.81 21.51
N ALA A 113 11.95 5.58 21.25
CA ALA A 113 12.38 4.63 22.28
C ALA A 113 13.68 5.08 22.99
N GLY A 114 14.64 5.65 22.25
CA GLY A 114 15.90 6.15 22.80
C GLY A 114 15.74 7.33 23.77
N ARG A 115 14.66 8.12 23.63
CA ARG A 115 14.37 9.25 24.53
C ARG A 115 13.91 8.80 25.93
N TYR A 116 13.37 7.59 26.08
CA TYR A 116 13.02 6.99 27.38
C TYR A 116 14.14 6.12 27.98
N SER A 117 15.19 5.80 27.22
CA SER A 117 16.27 4.89 27.62
C SER A 117 17.64 5.57 27.85
N GLY A 118 17.69 6.91 27.79
CA GLY A 118 18.94 7.70 27.83
C GLY A 118 19.13 8.58 29.06
N GLY A 119 18.49 8.23 30.19
CA GLY A 119 18.56 9.02 31.43
C GLY A 119 18.82 8.13 32.65
N SER A 120 20.09 7.91 32.93
CA SER A 120 20.68 7.69 34.27
C SER A 120 20.18 6.53 35.14
N ASP A 121 21.17 5.81 35.69
CA ASP A 121 21.17 4.82 36.78
C ASP A 121 20.44 5.22 38.09
N LEU A 122 19.31 5.93 38.08
CA LEU A 122 18.63 6.37 39.31
C LEU A 122 17.09 6.38 39.24
N GLY A 123 16.48 5.52 38.42
CA GLY A 123 15.02 5.44 38.26
C GLY A 123 14.34 4.21 38.85
N ALA A 124 15.11 3.27 39.42
CA ALA A 124 14.63 1.95 39.83
C ALA A 124 13.82 1.91 41.14
N MET A 125 13.25 3.02 41.63
CA MET A 125 12.57 2.98 42.95
C MET A 125 11.24 3.72 43.14
N MET A 126 10.80 4.67 42.32
CA MET A 126 9.63 5.49 42.71
C MET A 126 8.77 5.92 41.52
N GLY A 127 8.06 4.97 40.92
CA GLY A 127 6.99 5.23 39.95
C GLY A 127 6.03 4.05 39.95
N GLY A 128 5.28 3.92 41.04
CA GLY A 128 4.56 2.69 41.40
C GLY A 128 3.43 2.27 40.46
N ILE A 129 3.22 0.94 40.46
CA ILE A 129 1.95 0.21 40.34
C ILE A 129 1.33 0.32 38.92
N ILE A 130 1.40 -0.69 38.05
CA ILE A 130 0.66 -1.96 38.15
C ILE A 130 1.54 -3.17 37.80
N ILE A 131 1.75 -4.01 38.81
CA ILE A 131 2.04 -5.43 38.68
C ILE A 131 0.71 -6.14 38.81
N GLY A 132 0.46 -7.08 37.91
CA GLY A 132 -0.54 -8.14 38.03
C GLY A 132 -0.91 -8.63 36.65
N ASP A 133 -0.75 -9.89 36.25
CA ASP A 133 -0.11 -11.06 36.84
C ASP A 133 -0.15 -12.13 35.71
N LEU A 134 0.76 -13.11 35.75
CA LEU A 134 0.67 -14.39 35.04
C LEU A 134 0.66 -14.40 33.48
N LEU A 135 1.84 -14.58 32.87
CA LEU A 135 2.20 -15.77 32.07
C LEU A 135 3.69 -15.64 31.73
N GLY A 136 4.59 -16.32 32.43
CA GLY A 136 4.67 -17.78 32.37
C GLY A 136 5.57 -18.13 31.19
N GLY A 137 6.84 -18.40 31.50
CA GLY A 137 7.94 -18.32 30.55
C GLY A 137 7.88 -19.25 29.35
N ALA A 138 8.41 -18.74 28.23
CA ALA A 138 9.13 -19.52 27.24
C ALA A 138 9.90 -18.56 26.34
N MET A 139 11.15 -18.90 26.03
CA MET A 139 12.03 -18.28 25.01
C MET A 139 12.59 -16.90 25.40
N ARG A 140 13.83 -16.71 25.85
CA ARG A 140 15.13 -17.38 25.63
C ARG A 140 15.35 -17.85 24.18
N GLY A 141 15.85 -16.93 23.34
CA GLY A 141 16.79 -17.28 22.27
C GLY A 141 16.43 -16.78 20.86
N GLY A 142 17.42 -16.17 20.19
CA GLY A 142 17.46 -15.88 18.74
C GLY A 142 16.89 -14.51 18.40
N PHE A 143 17.61 -13.49 17.93
CA PHE A 143 18.65 -13.45 16.87
C PHE A 143 18.22 -14.14 15.57
N GLY A 144 17.96 -13.32 14.55
CA GLY A 144 17.93 -13.72 13.13
C GLY A 144 16.54 -13.93 12.54
N GLY A 145 16.15 -13.09 11.59
CA GLY A 145 15.00 -13.41 10.73
C GLY A 145 14.24 -12.24 10.10
N PHE A 146 14.88 -11.18 9.61
CA PHE A 146 14.24 -10.30 8.63
C PHE A 146 14.52 -10.85 7.22
N GLY A 147 13.73 -11.86 6.86
CA GLY A 147 13.82 -12.55 5.57
C GLY A 147 12.67 -13.54 5.48
N GLY A 148 11.50 -13.07 5.03
CA GLY A 148 10.33 -13.94 4.91
C GLY A 148 9.15 -13.27 4.22
N GLY A 149 9.00 -13.53 2.91
CA GLY A 149 7.69 -13.77 2.31
C GLY A 149 6.87 -12.58 1.82
N TRP A 150 7.28 -11.97 0.70
CA TRP A 150 6.30 -11.49 -0.28
C TRP A 150 5.95 -12.68 -1.19
N GLY A 151 4.93 -13.44 -0.78
CA GLY A 151 4.43 -14.59 -1.53
C GLY A 151 3.03 -14.93 -1.05
N GLY A 152 2.02 -14.52 -1.83
CA GLY A 152 0.62 -14.79 -1.50
C GLY A 152 -0.38 -13.87 -2.19
N TRP A 153 -0.34 -13.77 -3.52
CA TRP A 153 -1.51 -13.31 -4.28
C TRP A 153 -2.18 -14.55 -4.85
N GLY A 154 -3.18 -15.05 -4.13
CA GLY A 154 -3.97 -16.21 -4.52
C GLY A 154 -5.00 -16.54 -3.45
N GLY A 155 -6.21 -16.02 -3.60
CA GLY A 155 -7.39 -16.51 -2.89
C GLY A 155 -8.21 -15.44 -2.14
N GLY A 156 -9.45 -15.23 -2.60
CA GLY A 156 -10.57 -14.76 -1.78
C GLY A 156 -10.66 -13.26 -1.52
N TRP A 157 -11.29 -12.51 -2.42
CA TRP A 157 -11.89 -11.22 -2.10
C TRP A 157 -13.36 -11.42 -1.73
N ASP A 158 -13.61 -11.76 -0.47
CA ASP A 158 -14.92 -11.68 0.17
C ASP A 158 -14.73 -10.96 1.51
N GLY A 159 -14.89 -9.64 1.52
CA GLY A 159 -14.70 -8.83 2.73
C GLY A 159 -14.97 -7.35 2.46
N GLY A 160 -16.16 -6.91 2.83
CA GLY A 160 -16.74 -5.62 2.47
C GLY A 160 -15.88 -4.40 2.80
N TRP A 161 -15.67 -3.56 1.79
CA TRP A 161 -15.24 -2.19 1.96
C TRP A 161 -16.43 -1.37 2.50
N SER A 162 -16.40 -1.04 3.79
CA SER A 162 -17.25 0.02 4.33
C SER A 162 -16.52 1.36 4.12
N PRO A 163 -17.05 2.31 3.33
CA PRO A 163 -16.51 3.66 3.33
C PRO A 163 -16.90 4.33 4.65
N THR A 164 -15.90 4.80 5.42
CA THR A 164 -16.13 5.76 6.49
C THR A 164 -16.66 7.04 5.86
N SER A 165 -17.98 7.12 5.81
CA SER A 165 -18.70 8.28 5.31
C SER A 165 -18.61 9.41 6.32
N PHE A 166 -18.29 10.57 5.79
CA PHE A 166 -18.40 11.87 6.43
C PHE A 166 -19.90 12.25 6.56
N GLY A 167 -20.26 12.92 7.65
CA GLY A 167 -21.60 13.46 7.91
C GLY A 167 -22.34 12.66 9.00
N GLY A 168 -22.99 13.24 9.99
CA GLY A 168 -23.39 14.62 10.23
C GLY A 168 -24.70 14.59 11.03
N SER A 169 -24.68 15.26 12.19
CA SER A 169 -25.82 15.85 12.91
C SER A 169 -26.74 15.01 13.83
N SER A 170 -26.94 15.62 15.00
CA SER A 170 -28.17 15.81 15.81
C SER A 170 -28.65 14.72 16.78
N GLY A 171 -28.68 15.11 18.06
CA GLY A 171 -29.55 14.55 19.10
C GLY A 171 -29.09 14.89 20.51
N PRO A 172 -29.69 15.88 21.21
CA PRO A 172 -29.44 16.16 22.61
C PRO A 172 -30.35 15.30 23.48
N SER A 173 -29.80 14.63 24.48
CA SER A 173 -30.52 14.05 25.62
C SER A 173 -29.46 13.86 26.71
N ASP A 174 -29.41 14.79 27.66
CA ASP A 174 -30.00 14.58 28.99
C ASP A 174 -29.29 13.48 29.77
N ASP A 175 -28.25 13.86 30.52
CA ASP A 175 -27.87 13.20 31.77
C ASP A 175 -26.78 14.01 32.50
N GLY A 176 -26.99 14.27 33.81
CA GLY A 176 -25.95 14.76 34.72
C GLY A 176 -26.11 16.24 35.14
N PHE A 177 -27.02 16.59 36.04
CA PHE A 177 -26.75 16.67 37.49
C PHE A 177 -25.48 17.47 37.89
N MET A 178 -25.73 18.56 38.64
CA MET A 178 -24.95 19.13 39.77
C MET A 178 -24.33 20.52 39.63
N GLY A 179 -24.75 21.40 40.55
CA GLY A 179 -23.97 22.51 41.12
C GLY A 179 -24.13 23.84 40.37
N GLY A 180 -24.60 24.94 40.93
CA GLY A 180 -24.70 25.34 42.32
C GLY A 180 -24.27 26.81 42.42
N GLY A 181 -25.04 27.63 43.15
CA GLY A 181 -24.56 28.90 43.69
C GLY A 181 -24.90 30.15 42.88
N GLY A 182 -26.02 30.78 43.24
CA GLY A 182 -26.30 32.17 42.86
C GLY A 182 -25.40 33.16 43.59
N ARG A 183 -25.45 34.41 43.12
CA ARG A 183 -25.53 35.61 43.95
C ARG A 183 -25.93 36.80 43.09
N PHE A 184 -26.90 37.50 43.66
CA PHE A 184 -27.18 38.94 43.57
C PHE A 184 -25.91 39.79 43.62
#